data_AF-A0A2D6E6H6-F1
#
_entry.id   AF-A0A2D6E6H6-F1
#
_cell.length_a   1.000
_cell.length_b   1.000
_cell.length_c   1.000
_cell.angle_alpha   90.00
_cell.angle_beta   90.00
_cell.angle_gamma   90.00
#
_symmetry.space_group_name_H-M   'P 1'
#
loop_
_entity.id
_entity.type
_entity.pdbx_description
1 polymer ?
#
loop_
_entity_poly.entity_id
_entity_poly.type
_entity_poly.pdbx_seq_one_letter_code
_entity_poly.pdbx_strand_id
1 'polypeptide(L)'
;MDLIYFILCAYGMTQILIYGSIFDCIRPKHHFFKCPMCMGFWTSAFLFGINGCTELFSFSYSISNLIILSCLGSGTSYALIKLFGDWGVNVHFKGEEDAQA
;
A
#
# COMPACT_ATOMS: atom_id res chain seq x y z
N MET A 1 -12.60 -13.63 0.69
CA MET A 1 -12.79 -12.17 0.85
C MET A 1 -11.62 -11.55 1.60
N ASP A 2 -10.99 -12.32 2.49
CA ASP A 2 -9.88 -11.93 3.37
C ASP A 2 -8.72 -11.26 2.64
N LEU A 3 -8.35 -11.77 1.45
CA LEU A 3 -7.28 -11.17 0.64
C LEU A 3 -7.64 -9.75 0.16
N ILE A 4 -8.88 -9.52 -0.26
CA ILE A 4 -9.33 -8.20 -0.73
C ILE A 4 -9.37 -7.22 0.45
N TYR A 5 -9.93 -7.65 1.59
CA TYR A 5 -9.93 -6.83 2.80
C TYR A 5 -8.51 -6.52 3.26
N PHE A 6 -7.61 -7.50 3.24
CA PHE A 6 -6.21 -7.30 3.54
C PHE A 6 -5.56 -6.26 2.61
N ILE A 7 -5.76 -6.38 1.30
CA ILE A 7 -5.22 -5.43 0.30
C ILE A 7 -5.76 -4.02 0.56
N LEU A 8 -7.08 -3.87 0.78
CA LEU A 8 -7.70 -2.57 1.00
C LEU A 8 -7.25 -1.94 2.32
N CYS A 9 -7.12 -2.73 3.39
CA CYS A 9 -6.60 -2.26 4.67
C CYS A 9 -5.11 -1.86 4.57
N ALA A 10 -4.29 -2.67 3.88
CA ALA A 10 -2.89 -2.35 3.63
C ALA A 10 -2.74 -1.07 2.79
N TYR A 11 -3.53 -0.92 1.73
CA TYR A 11 -3.59 0.28 0.91
C TYR A 11 -4.00 1.51 1.72
N GLY A 12 -5.09 1.42 2.49
CA GLY A 12 -5.61 2.52 3.30
C GLY A 12 -4.62 2.98 4.36
N MET A 13 -3.98 2.05 5.08
CA MET A 13 -2.94 2.41 6.05
C MET A 13 -1.70 3.01 5.36
N THR A 14 -1.29 2.49 4.21
CA THR A 14 -0.14 3.01 3.46
C THR A 14 -0.42 4.45 2.98
N GLN A 15 -1.63 4.72 2.50
CA GLN A 15 -2.09 6.06 2.13
C GLN A 15 -2.02 7.03 3.32
N ILE A 16 -2.57 6.64 4.48
CA ILE A 16 -2.55 7.47 5.69
C ILE A 16 -1.10 7.76 6.15
N LEU A 17 -0.22 6.76 6.12
CA LEU A 17 1.16 6.92 6.58
C LEU A 17 2.00 7.82 5.66
N ILE A 18 1.76 7.82 4.35
CA ILE A 18 2.57 8.56 3.37
C ILE A 18 1.99 9.93 3.05
N TYR A 19 0.67 10.04 2.93
CA TYR A 19 -0.02 11.25 2.46
C TYR A 19 -0.86 11.92 3.53
N GLY A 20 -1.15 11.24 4.64
CA GLY A 20 -1.90 11.83 5.75
C GLY A 20 -1.11 12.95 6.43
N SER A 21 -1.68 14.15 6.44
CA SER A 21 -1.08 15.34 7.09
C SER A 21 -0.99 15.23 8.61
N ILE A 22 -1.82 14.36 9.21
CA ILE A 22 -1.82 14.06 10.65
C ILE A 22 -0.44 13.55 11.10
N PHE A 23 0.27 12.82 10.23
CA PHE A 23 1.58 12.26 10.53
C PHE A 23 2.74 13.17 10.15
N ASP A 24 2.52 14.39 9.65
CA ASP A 24 3.61 15.25 9.19
C ASP A 24 4.57 15.65 10.31
N CYS A 25 4.10 15.73 11.57
CA CYS A 25 4.95 16.00 12.73
C CYS A 25 5.81 14.80 13.17
N ILE A 26 5.37 13.57 12.89
CA ILE A 26 6.02 12.33 13.35
C ILE A 26 6.83 11.68 12.21
N ARG A 27 6.46 11.91 10.95
CA ARG A 27 7.06 11.29 9.76
C ARG A 27 8.53 11.75 9.64
N PRO A 28 9.50 10.84 9.76
CA PRO A 28 10.90 11.19 9.57
C PRO A 28 11.17 11.51 8.09
N LYS A 29 12.09 12.45 7.84
CA LYS A 29 12.42 12.94 6.48
C LYS A 29 13.14 11.90 5.59
N HIS A 30 13.26 10.66 6.04
CA HIS A 30 13.97 9.61 5.32
C HIS A 30 13.18 9.12 4.10
N HIS A 31 13.90 8.77 3.02
CA HIS A 31 13.33 8.31 1.75
C HIS A 31 12.31 7.17 1.86
N PHE A 32 12.42 6.32 2.88
CA PHE A 32 11.50 5.19 3.12
C PHE A 32 10.04 5.61 3.29
N PHE A 33 9.77 6.72 3.96
CA PHE A 33 8.40 7.19 4.23
C PHE A 33 7.75 7.94 3.06
N LYS A 34 8.48 8.12 1.96
CA LYS A 34 7.97 8.69 0.70
C LYS A 34 7.70 7.63 -0.36
N CYS A 35 8.14 6.39 -0.13
CA CYS A 35 8.00 5.31 -1.11
C CYS A 35 6.79 4.42 -0.77
N PRO A 36 5.71 4.47 -1.58
CA PRO A 36 4.52 3.64 -1.35
C PRO A 36 4.75 2.14 -1.43
N MET A 37 5.71 1.67 -2.22
CA MET A 37 6.09 0.26 -2.19
C MET A 37 6.74 -0.12 -0.86
N CYS A 38 7.70 0.68 -0.38
CA CYS A 38 8.43 0.37 0.85
C CYS A 38 7.51 0.38 2.06
N MET A 39 6.71 1.44 2.21
CA MET A 39 5.74 1.50 3.29
C MET A 39 4.70 0.38 3.12
N GLY A 40 4.14 0.18 1.93
CA GLY A 40 3.18 -0.89 1.65
C GLY A 40 3.65 -2.29 2.08
N PHE A 41 4.95 -2.58 1.90
CA PHE A 41 5.56 -3.81 2.41
C PHE A 41 5.48 -3.92 3.94
N TRP A 42 5.97 -2.89 4.64
CA TRP A 42 6.01 -2.87 6.11
C TRP A 42 4.63 -2.80 6.74
N THR A 43 3.71 -2.03 6.16
CA THR A 43 2.31 -1.99 6.60
C THR A 43 1.72 -3.40 6.52
N SER A 44 1.91 -4.09 5.40
CA SER A 44 1.36 -5.44 5.19
C SER A 44 2.00 -6.48 6.10
N ALA A 45 3.31 -6.39 6.37
CA ALA A 45 3.97 -7.20 7.38
C ALA A 45 3.38 -6.97 8.78
N PHE A 46 3.08 -5.71 9.11
CA PHE A 46 2.42 -5.34 10.36
C PHE A 46 0.98 -5.89 10.43
N LEU A 47 0.17 -5.76 9.37
CA LEU A 47 -1.17 -6.35 9.30
C LEU A 47 -1.13 -7.87 9.50
N PHE A 48 -0.16 -8.54 8.88
CA PHE A 48 0.03 -9.98 9.07
C PHE A 48 0.39 -10.33 10.53
N GLY A 49 1.18 -9.49 11.20
CA GLY A 49 1.50 -9.65 12.62
C GLY A 49 0.24 -9.59 13.50
N ILE A 50 -0.62 -8.59 13.29
CA ILE A 50 -1.86 -8.39 14.06
C ILE A 50 -3.04 -9.23 13.58
N ASN A 51 -2.82 -10.16 12.64
CA ASN A 51 -3.86 -10.99 12.05
C ASN A 51 -4.70 -11.73 13.10
N GLY A 52 -4.08 -12.30 14.13
CA GLY A 52 -4.76 -12.98 15.23
C GLY A 52 -5.49 -12.05 16.20
N CYS A 53 -5.39 -10.73 16.02
CA CYS A 53 -6.13 -9.73 16.77
C CYS A 53 -7.38 -9.22 16.02
N THR A 54 -7.64 -9.72 14.81
CA THR A 54 -8.78 -9.31 13.98
C THR A 54 -9.46 -10.52 13.34
N GLU A 55 -10.78 -10.50 13.25
CA GLU A 55 -11.52 -11.53 12.50
C GLU A 55 -11.71 -11.16 11.02
N LEU A 56 -11.29 -9.95 10.62
CA LEU A 56 -11.53 -9.41 9.28
C LEU A 56 -10.74 -10.14 8.19
N PHE A 57 -9.57 -10.67 8.55
CA PHE A 57 -8.74 -11.50 7.70
C PHE A 57 -7.92 -12.44 8.59
N SER A 58 -8.04 -13.74 8.39
CA SER A 58 -7.27 -14.74 9.15
C SER A 58 -6.40 -15.57 8.22
N PHE A 59 -5.09 -15.46 8.37
CA PHE A 59 -4.11 -16.19 7.54
C PHE A 59 -3.21 -17.02 8.43
N SER A 60 -2.81 -18.20 7.95
CA SER A 60 -1.90 -19.06 8.69
C SER A 60 -0.56 -18.37 8.94
N TYR A 61 -0.13 -18.37 10.20
CA TYR A 61 1.18 -17.84 10.60
C TYR A 61 2.31 -18.73 10.07
N SER A 62 2.91 -18.28 8.96
CA SER A 62 4.10 -18.87 8.36
C SER A 62 4.97 -17.75 7.81
N ILE A 63 6.30 -17.93 7.87
CA ILE A 63 7.27 -16.97 7.34
C ILE A 63 7.05 -16.75 5.83
N SER A 64 6.69 -17.81 5.10
CA SER A 64 6.38 -17.70 3.68
C SER A 64 5.17 -16.80 3.44
N ASN A 65 4.12 -16.95 4.24
CA ASN A 65 2.93 -16.11 4.13
C ASN A 65 3.23 -14.65 4.47
N LEU A 66 4.06 -14.40 5.48
CA LEU A 66 4.51 -13.05 5.84
C LEU A 66 5.18 -12.37 4.64
N ILE A 67 6.14 -13.03 4.01
CA ILE A 67 6.90 -12.45 2.88
C ILE A 67 5.99 -12.24 1.67
N ILE A 68 5.18 -13.25 1.31
CA ILE A 68 4.31 -13.17 0.13
C ILE A 68 3.23 -12.10 0.30
N LEU A 69 2.58 -12.03 1.47
CA LEU A 69 1.59 -11.00 1.76
C LEU A 69 2.20 -9.60 1.81
N SER A 70 3.44 -9.48 2.29
CA SER A 70 4.16 -8.21 2.30
C SER A 70 4.52 -7.74 0.88
N CYS A 71 4.97 -8.65 0.01
CA CYS A 71 5.20 -8.37 -1.41
C CYS A 71 3.89 -8.00 -2.14
N LEU A 72 2.82 -8.74 -1.88
CA LEU A 72 1.51 -8.48 -2.45
C LEU A 72 0.98 -7.11 -2.04
N GLY A 73 1.13 -6.74 -0.77
CA GLY A 73 0.78 -5.43 -0.26
C GLY A 73 1.61 -4.28 -0.83
N SER A 74 2.92 -4.50 -1.03
CA SER A 74 3.80 -3.54 -1.72
C SER A 74 3.34 -3.23 -3.14
N GLY A 75 3.10 -4.27 -3.95
CA GLY A 75 2.68 -4.12 -5.34
C GLY A 75 1.28 -3.52 -5.47
N THR A 76 0.32 -4.00 -4.68
CA THR A 76 -1.07 -3.53 -4.73
C THR A 76 -1.21 -2.10 -4.22
N SER A 77 -0.51 -1.73 -3.13
CA SER A 77 -0.53 -0.34 -2.63
C SER A 77 0.02 0.62 -3.68
N TYR A 78 1.16 0.32 -4.30
CA TYR A 78 1.70 1.15 -5.37
C TYR A 78 0.73 1.28 -6.55
N ALA A 79 0.19 0.16 -7.03
CA ALA A 79 -0.74 0.15 -8.15
C ALA A 79 -2.00 0.98 -7.85
N LEU A 80 -2.60 0.82 -6.67
CA LEU A 80 -3.82 1.54 -6.28
C LEU A 80 -3.56 3.03 -6.07
N ILE A 81 -2.42 3.42 -5.48
CA ILE A 81 -2.03 4.83 -5.31
C ILE A 81 -1.82 5.49 -6.68
N LYS A 82 -1.24 4.77 -7.65
CA LYS A 82 -1.07 5.27 -9.01
C LYS A 82 -2.38 5.30 -9.79
N LEU A 83 -3.28 4.36 -9.56
CA LEU A 83 -4.55 4.26 -10.27
C LEU A 83 -5.57 5.29 -9.78
N PHE A 84 -5.66 5.52 -8.46
CA PHE A 84 -6.59 6.46 -7.85
C PHE A 84 -5.83 7.68 -7.32
N GLY A 85 -5.88 8.78 -8.08
CA GLY A 85 -5.38 10.08 -7.64
C GLY A 85 -6.46 10.93 -6.98
N ASP A 86 -6.08 12.11 -6.50
CA ASP A 86 -7.00 13.05 -5.81
C ASP A 86 -8.19 13.50 -6.70
N TRP A 87 -8.02 13.41 -8.02
CA TRP A 87 -9.01 13.84 -9.02
C TRP A 87 -9.72 12.67 -9.73
N GLY A 88 -9.55 11.43 -9.25
CA GLY A 88 -10.19 10.25 -9.81
C GLY A 88 -9.21 9.21 -10.37
N VAL A 89 -9.61 8.51 -11.44
CA VAL A 89 -8.81 7.42 -12.02
C VAL A 89 -7.78 7.98 -13.00
N ASN A 90 -6.51 7.72 -12.74
CA ASN A 90 -5.38 8.18 -13.54
C ASN A 90 -5.13 7.19 -14.69
N VAL A 91 -5.64 7.51 -15.89
CA VAL A 91 -5.44 6.72 -17.11
C VAL A 91 -4.60 7.53 -18.10
N HIS A 92 -3.34 7.15 -18.27
CA HIS A 92 -2.48 7.70 -19.32
C HIS A 92 -2.56 6.83 -20.57
N PHE A 93 -3.15 7.34 -21.65
CA PHE A 93 -3.14 6.67 -22.95
C PHE A 93 -1.80 6.96 -23.65
N LYS A 94 -1.02 5.91 -23.91
CA LYS A 94 0.30 5.97 -24.58
C LYS A 94 0.17 6.18 -26.10
N GLY A 95 -0.66 7.14 -26.51
CA GLY A 95 -0.90 7.50 -27.92
C GLY A 95 -0.55 8.95 -28.27
N GLU A 96 -0.16 9.76 -27.29
CA GLU A 96 0.07 11.21 -27.45
C GLU A 96 1.35 11.66 -26.72
N GLU A 97 2.38 10.81 -26.69
CA GLU A 97 3.72 11.20 -26.21
C GLU A 97 4.62 11.75 -27.34
N ASP A 98 4.14 11.77 -28.60
CA ASP A 98 4.91 12.28 -29.76
C ASP A 98 4.52 13.72 -30.19
N ALA A 99 3.59 14.39 -29.51
CA ALA A 99 3.11 15.73 -29.88
C ALA A 99 3.65 16.87 -28.99
N GLN A 100 4.46 16.56 -27.97
CA GLN A 100 4.97 17.56 -27.02
C GLN A 100 6.48 17.42 -26.71
N ALA A 101 7.24 16.72 -27.56
CA ALA A 101 8.70 16.69 -27.54
C ALA A 101 9.30 17.68 -28.54
#